data_AF-A0A1G0TK61-F1
#
_entry.id   AF-A0A1G0TK61-F1
#
_cell.length_a   1.000
_cell.length_b   1.000
_cell.length_c   1.000
_cell.angle_alpha   90.00
_cell.angle_beta   90.00
_cell.angle_gamma   90.00
#
_symmetry.space_group_name_H-M   'P 1'
#
loop_
_entity.id
_entity.type
_entity.pdbx_description
1 polymer ?
#
loop_
_entity_poly.entity_id
_entity_poly.type
_entity_poly.pdbx_seq_one_letter_code
_entity_poly.pdbx_strand_id
1 'polypeptide(L)'
;MFLSRIKHRIGTGYRWYSFLLNHKIFEHRKYAEKHELEYNVNLLKAFGIVEKVSIDKIDFHLNVESQSEKAIDKLLKDCKIYPAKPIIIIHPGSGGSAIDLPIKSFKDLVVMLSKESEVSIIITGLSSEKKLCDQLVINDNIKNFAGKLSLAEMIAIINKSALFISNSTGPIHIAAALGKSTIGFYSKILSCSAKRWGPYSSSAKIFIPEIDCSDCTSEQCERLNCMSSIKMSKVFSEVQKLLNFKKNDGEINA
;
A
#
# COMPACT_ATOMS: atom_id res chain seq x y z
N MET A 1 -30.89 -1.84 -4.84
CA MET A 1 -30.75 -3.23 -5.36
C MET A 1 -32.06 -4.01 -5.31
N PHE A 2 -32.61 -4.35 -4.14
CA PHE A 2 -33.91 -5.05 -4.03
C PHE A 2 -35.08 -4.20 -4.55
N LEU A 3 -35.17 -2.94 -4.11
CA LEU A 3 -36.19 -1.98 -4.58
C LEU A 3 -36.10 -1.70 -6.08
N SER A 4 -34.90 -1.83 -6.65
CA SER A 4 -34.62 -1.67 -8.08
C SER A 4 -35.00 -2.90 -8.92
N ARG A 5 -35.56 -3.96 -8.31
CA ARG A 5 -35.99 -5.21 -8.94
C ARG A 5 -34.92 -5.90 -9.81
N ILE A 6 -33.63 -5.74 -9.44
CA ILE A 6 -32.53 -6.37 -10.17
C ILE A 6 -32.67 -7.89 -10.14
N LYS A 7 -32.65 -8.53 -11.31
CA LYS A 7 -32.90 -9.97 -11.48
C LYS A 7 -31.87 -10.86 -10.79
N HIS A 8 -30.59 -10.48 -10.77
CA HIS A 8 -29.52 -11.25 -10.15
C HIS A 8 -28.83 -10.40 -9.08
N ARG A 9 -28.89 -10.84 -7.82
CA ARG A 9 -28.33 -10.14 -6.65
C ARG A 9 -27.48 -11.14 -5.89
N ILE A 10 -26.17 -11.04 -6.07
CA ILE A 10 -25.17 -11.95 -5.53
C ILE A 10 -24.47 -11.31 -4.34
N GLY A 11 -24.14 -12.10 -3.33
CA GLY A 11 -23.28 -11.65 -2.24
C GLY A 11 -23.01 -12.76 -1.23
N THR A 12 -22.36 -12.38 -0.13
CA THR A 12 -22.10 -13.28 1.00
C THR A 12 -23.40 -13.72 1.66
N GLY A 13 -23.52 -15.00 1.99
CA GLY A 13 -24.68 -15.58 2.67
C GLY A 13 -24.69 -15.39 4.21
N TYR A 14 -23.63 -14.83 4.80
CA TYR A 14 -23.46 -14.74 6.25
C TYR A 14 -23.93 -13.41 6.87
N ARG A 15 -24.49 -12.50 6.08
CA ARG A 15 -24.92 -11.18 6.57
C ARG A 15 -26.41 -11.22 6.85
N TRP A 16 -26.86 -10.47 7.85
CA TRP A 16 -28.28 -10.41 8.20
C TRP A 16 -29.14 -9.96 7.01
N TYR A 17 -28.61 -9.09 6.13
CA TYR A 17 -29.31 -8.61 4.93
C TYR A 17 -29.27 -9.58 3.74
N SER A 18 -28.66 -10.76 3.88
CA SER A 18 -28.52 -11.72 2.77
C SER A 18 -29.86 -12.28 2.30
N PHE A 19 -30.96 -12.14 3.05
CA PHE A 19 -32.31 -12.46 2.56
C PHE A 19 -32.74 -11.59 1.35
N LEU A 20 -32.13 -10.43 1.16
CA LEU A 20 -32.37 -9.58 -0.01
C LEU A 20 -31.68 -10.12 -1.28
N LEU A 21 -30.76 -11.08 -1.15
CA LEU A 21 -30.00 -11.69 -2.24
C LEU A 21 -30.70 -12.97 -2.72
N ASN A 22 -30.67 -13.23 -4.03
CA ASN A 22 -31.16 -14.50 -4.60
C ASN A 22 -30.06 -15.48 -4.97
N HIS A 23 -28.80 -15.03 -4.94
CA HIS A 23 -27.62 -15.88 -5.12
C HIS A 23 -26.68 -15.64 -3.92
N LYS A 24 -26.43 -16.69 -3.13
CA LYS A 24 -25.66 -16.58 -1.89
C LYS A 24 -24.39 -17.42 -2.00
N ILE A 25 -23.25 -16.80 -1.72
CA ILE A 25 -21.95 -17.46 -1.66
C ILE A 25 -21.51 -17.54 -0.20
N PHE A 26 -21.23 -18.74 0.27
CA PHE A 26 -20.85 -19.03 1.65
C PHE A 26 -19.34 -19.23 1.76
N GLU A 27 -18.60 -18.12 1.62
CA GLU A 27 -17.17 -18.07 1.91
C GLU A 27 -16.90 -17.10 3.08
N HIS A 28 -16.34 -17.61 4.17
CA HIS A 28 -16.00 -16.81 5.34
C HIS A 28 -14.75 -15.97 5.08
N ARG A 29 -14.87 -14.64 5.22
CA ARG A 29 -13.74 -13.70 5.13
C ARG A 29 -13.00 -13.51 6.46
N LYS A 30 -13.57 -14.00 7.57
CA LYS A 30 -13.02 -13.82 8.93
C LYS A 30 -11.64 -14.46 9.08
N TYR A 31 -11.42 -15.60 8.42
CA TYR A 31 -10.21 -16.40 8.56
C TYR A 31 -9.08 -15.97 7.61
N ALA A 32 -9.32 -14.99 6.73
CA ALA A 32 -8.31 -14.49 5.79
C ALA A 32 -7.61 -15.61 4.98
N GLU A 33 -8.36 -16.65 4.60
CA GLU A 33 -7.82 -17.83 3.90
C GLU A 33 -7.40 -17.51 2.46
N LYS A 34 -7.99 -16.49 1.85
CA LYS A 34 -7.73 -16.02 0.49
C LYS A 34 -7.56 -14.50 0.46
N HIS A 35 -7.01 -14.00 -0.64
CA HIS A 35 -6.99 -12.57 -0.90
C HIS A 35 -8.41 -12.01 -1.12
N GLU A 36 -8.67 -10.74 -0.77
CA GLU A 36 -10.01 -10.14 -0.97
C GLU A 36 -10.44 -10.14 -2.44
N LEU A 37 -9.49 -9.98 -3.36
CA LEU A 37 -9.73 -10.11 -4.80
C LEU A 37 -10.28 -11.50 -5.17
N GLU A 38 -9.70 -12.56 -4.62
CA GLU A 38 -10.16 -13.93 -4.87
C GLU A 38 -11.57 -14.16 -4.30
N TYR A 39 -11.86 -13.63 -3.10
CA TYR A 39 -13.21 -13.68 -2.54
C TYR A 39 -14.23 -12.97 -3.45
N ASN A 40 -13.84 -11.88 -4.11
CA ASN A 40 -14.69 -11.14 -5.03
C ASN A 40 -14.89 -11.88 -6.36
N VAL A 41 -13.83 -12.46 -6.94
CA VAL A 41 -13.93 -13.30 -8.14
C VAL A 41 -14.79 -14.54 -7.87
N ASN A 42 -14.68 -15.15 -6.69
CA ASN A 42 -15.49 -16.30 -6.29
C ASN A 42 -16.99 -16.00 -6.21
N LEU A 43 -17.42 -14.73 -6.20
CA LEU A 43 -18.84 -14.41 -6.31
C LEU A 43 -19.44 -14.87 -7.66
N LEU A 44 -18.62 -14.95 -8.71
CA LEU A 44 -19.03 -15.41 -10.03
C LEU A 44 -19.40 -16.90 -10.08
N LYS A 45 -19.07 -17.68 -9.05
CA LYS A 45 -19.51 -19.07 -8.91
C LYS A 45 -21.03 -19.22 -8.95
N ALA A 46 -21.78 -18.19 -8.54
CA ALA A 46 -23.23 -18.14 -8.66
C ALA A 46 -23.73 -18.28 -10.12
N PHE A 47 -22.87 -18.02 -11.11
CA PHE A 47 -23.14 -18.18 -12.52
C PHE A 47 -22.39 -19.35 -13.17
N GLY A 48 -21.81 -20.26 -12.35
CA GLY A 48 -21.03 -21.38 -12.86
C GLY A 48 -19.62 -21.02 -13.35
N ILE A 49 -19.18 -19.78 -13.14
CA ILE A 49 -17.84 -19.32 -13.52
C ILE A 49 -16.88 -19.63 -12.36
N VAL A 50 -15.91 -20.51 -12.61
CA VAL A 50 -14.89 -20.91 -11.63
C VAL A 50 -13.52 -20.59 -12.19
N GLU A 51 -12.99 -19.43 -11.78
CA GLU A 51 -11.67 -18.96 -12.20
C GLU A 51 -10.64 -19.16 -11.10
N LYS A 52 -9.47 -19.66 -11.48
CA LYS A 52 -8.29 -19.68 -10.59
C LYS A 52 -7.50 -18.40 -10.83
N VAL A 53 -7.68 -17.45 -9.93
CA VAL A 53 -6.95 -16.18 -9.96
C VAL A 53 -5.45 -16.44 -9.78
N SER A 54 -4.64 -15.82 -10.63
CA SER A 54 -3.18 -15.82 -10.57
C SER A 54 -2.70 -14.40 -10.82
N ILE A 55 -1.64 -14.00 -10.11
CA ILE A 55 -1.07 -12.65 -10.17
C ILE A 55 -0.64 -12.25 -11.58
N ASP A 56 -0.17 -13.21 -12.38
CA ASP A 56 0.32 -12.97 -13.74
C ASP A 56 -0.81 -12.79 -14.77
N LYS A 57 -2.06 -13.03 -14.37
CA LYS A 57 -3.25 -12.98 -15.24
C LYS A 57 -4.20 -11.84 -14.92
N ILE A 58 -3.85 -10.97 -13.97
CA ILE A 58 -4.69 -9.83 -13.62
C ILE A 58 -4.23 -8.59 -14.36
N ASP A 59 -5.16 -8.00 -15.09
CA ASP A 59 -5.08 -6.61 -15.52
C ASP A 59 -6.12 -5.81 -14.75
N PHE A 60 -5.68 -4.74 -14.08
CA PHE A 60 -6.55 -3.84 -13.32
C PHE A 60 -7.17 -2.74 -14.21
N HIS A 61 -6.71 -2.58 -15.45
CA HIS A 61 -7.18 -1.56 -16.41
C HIS A 61 -7.20 -0.14 -15.81
N LEU A 62 -6.23 0.18 -14.95
CA LEU A 62 -6.16 1.50 -14.31
C LEU A 62 -5.45 2.49 -15.24
N ASN A 63 -6.24 3.36 -15.86
CA ASN A 63 -5.74 4.41 -16.74
C ASN A 63 -5.45 5.69 -15.96
N VAL A 64 -4.35 6.36 -16.31
CA VAL A 64 -4.01 7.66 -15.76
C VAL A 64 -4.57 8.75 -16.67
N GLU A 65 -5.32 9.69 -16.09
CA GLU A 65 -5.90 10.79 -16.84
C GLU A 65 -4.82 11.78 -17.31
N SER A 66 -4.80 12.09 -18.61
CA SER A 66 -3.80 13.00 -19.20
C SER A 66 -3.77 14.40 -18.55
N GLN A 67 -4.91 14.88 -18.04
CA GLN A 67 -4.97 16.15 -17.31
C GLN A 67 -4.24 16.06 -15.96
N SER A 68 -4.44 14.98 -15.21
CA SER A 68 -3.75 14.74 -13.94
C SER A 68 -2.26 14.48 -14.15
N GLU A 69 -1.85 13.81 -15.22
CA GLU A 69 -0.43 13.66 -15.55
C GLU A 69 0.26 15.00 -15.75
N LYS A 70 -0.34 15.90 -16.55
CA LYS A 70 0.19 17.26 -16.78
C LYS A 70 0.23 18.09 -15.50
N ALA A 71 -0.79 17.98 -14.65
CA ALA A 71 -0.83 18.67 -13.37
C ALA A 71 0.32 18.21 -12.45
N ILE A 72 0.55 16.89 -12.36
CA ILE A 72 1.66 16.33 -11.59
C ILE A 72 3.02 16.69 -12.19
N ASP A 73 3.18 16.66 -13.52
CA ASP A 73 4.43 17.07 -14.16
C ASP A 73 4.79 18.53 -13.84
N LYS A 74 3.79 19.41 -13.85
CA LYS A 74 3.96 20.80 -13.42
C LYS A 74 4.34 20.89 -11.93
N LEU A 75 3.61 20.18 -11.06
CA LEU A 75 3.87 20.17 -9.62
C LEU A 75 5.29 19.68 -9.27
N LEU A 76 5.73 18.59 -9.91
CA LEU A 76 7.08 18.05 -9.72
C LEU A 76 8.15 19.03 -10.19
N LYS A 77 7.95 19.67 -11.35
CA LYS A 77 8.85 20.71 -11.88
C LYS A 77 8.95 21.91 -10.93
N ASP A 78 7.82 22.42 -10.45
CA ASP A 78 7.77 23.55 -9.51
C ASP A 78 8.47 23.21 -8.19
N CYS A 79 8.43 21.94 -7.78
CA CYS A 79 9.13 21.43 -6.60
C CYS A 79 10.59 21.03 -6.84
N LYS A 80 11.12 21.21 -8.06
CA LYS A 80 12.48 20.78 -8.48
C LYS A 80 12.72 19.28 -8.31
N ILE A 81 11.69 18.45 -8.49
CA ILE A 81 11.78 16.99 -8.57
C ILE A 81 11.90 16.61 -10.03
N TYR A 82 13.04 16.04 -10.41
CA TYR A 82 13.36 15.77 -11.82
C TYR A 82 13.32 14.26 -12.14
N PRO A 83 12.93 13.87 -13.36
CA PRO A 83 12.80 12.46 -13.76
C PRO A 83 14.10 11.64 -13.73
N ALA A 84 15.26 12.32 -13.68
CA ALA A 84 16.56 11.65 -13.65
C ALA A 84 16.81 10.84 -12.36
N LYS A 85 16.06 11.11 -11.29
CA LYS A 85 16.15 10.41 -10.02
C LYS A 85 14.89 9.57 -9.79
N PRO A 86 14.99 8.29 -9.40
CA PRO A 86 13.82 7.53 -8.97
C PRO A 86 13.07 8.25 -7.85
N ILE A 87 11.75 8.31 -8.01
CA ILE A 87 10.84 8.88 -7.00
C ILE A 87 10.39 7.75 -6.07
N ILE A 88 10.64 7.94 -4.77
CA ILE A 88 10.12 7.11 -3.69
C ILE A 88 8.97 7.87 -3.03
N ILE A 89 7.77 7.28 -3.04
CA ILE A 89 6.64 7.80 -2.30
C ILE A 89 6.53 7.05 -0.97
N ILE A 90 6.43 7.79 0.13
CA ILE A 90 6.17 7.26 1.47
C ILE A 90 4.81 7.76 1.94
N HIS A 91 3.93 6.84 2.33
CA HIS A 91 2.58 7.12 2.81
C HIS A 91 2.41 6.51 4.22
N PRO A 92 2.69 7.28 5.30
CA PRO A 92 2.87 6.72 6.64
C PRO A 92 1.57 6.47 7.40
N GLY A 93 0.43 7.01 6.97
CA GLY A 93 -0.87 6.79 7.61
C GLY A 93 -1.72 5.76 6.86
N SER A 94 -2.71 5.18 7.52
CA SER A 94 -3.71 4.33 6.89
C SER A 94 -5.15 4.85 6.99
N GLY A 95 -5.37 6.03 7.56
CA GLY A 95 -6.72 6.50 7.88
C GLY A 95 -7.51 5.53 8.80
N GLY A 96 -6.81 4.68 9.56
CA GLY A 96 -7.40 3.69 10.46
C GLY A 96 -7.77 2.35 9.81
N SER A 97 -7.36 2.08 8.56
CA SER A 97 -7.62 0.78 7.91
C SER A 97 -6.73 -0.35 8.42
N ALA A 98 -5.65 -0.03 9.13
CA ALA A 98 -4.69 -1.02 9.64
C ALA A 98 -4.00 -0.55 10.92
N ILE A 99 -3.22 -1.45 11.52
CA ILE A 99 -2.26 -1.08 12.56
C ILE A 99 -1.03 -0.51 11.86
N ASP A 100 -0.79 0.78 12.09
CA ASP A 100 0.27 1.51 11.41
C ASP A 100 1.66 1.20 11.99
N LEU A 101 2.67 1.21 11.13
CA LEU A 101 4.05 1.27 11.56
C LEU A 101 4.28 2.60 12.32
N PRO A 102 4.99 2.59 13.47
CA PRO A 102 5.24 3.80 14.23
C PRO A 102 5.93 4.87 13.38
N ILE A 103 5.52 6.13 13.56
CA ILE A 103 6.10 7.26 12.79
C ILE A 103 7.62 7.37 12.95
N LYS A 104 8.15 6.99 14.12
CA LYS A 104 9.59 6.93 14.37
C LYS A 104 10.30 5.98 13.39
N SER A 105 9.73 4.82 13.10
CA SER A 105 10.30 3.86 12.15
C SER A 105 10.29 4.42 10.73
N PHE A 106 9.22 5.10 10.31
CA PHE A 106 9.22 5.84 9.04
C PHE A 106 10.30 6.92 9.01
N LYS A 107 10.48 7.66 10.11
CA LYS A 107 11.52 8.69 10.22
C LYS A 107 12.92 8.09 10.10
N ASP A 108 13.19 6.95 10.74
CA ASP A 108 14.46 6.24 10.64
C ASP A 108 14.74 5.82 9.18
N LEU A 109 13.73 5.31 8.48
CA LEU A 109 13.83 4.96 7.06
C LEU A 109 14.10 6.20 6.18
N VAL A 110 13.37 7.30 6.41
CA VAL A 110 13.59 8.56 5.68
C VAL A 110 15.00 9.10 5.92
N VAL A 111 15.52 9.03 7.14
CA VAL A 111 16.90 9.41 7.44
C VAL A 111 17.89 8.57 6.64
N MET A 112 17.71 7.24 6.57
CA MET A 112 18.58 6.36 5.77
C MET A 112 18.50 6.72 4.28
N LEU A 113 17.29 6.88 3.73
CA LEU A 113 17.08 7.21 2.31
C LEU A 113 17.60 8.62 1.95
N SER A 114 17.52 9.58 2.88
CA SER A 114 17.97 10.96 2.63
C SER A 114 19.48 11.09 2.43
N LYS A 115 20.26 10.08 2.84
CA LYS A 115 21.70 9.99 2.60
C LYS A 115 22.03 9.53 1.18
N GLU A 116 21.06 8.95 0.48
CA GLU A 116 21.20 8.55 -0.92
C GLU A 116 20.97 9.77 -1.83
N SER A 117 22.01 10.23 -2.52
CA SER A 117 21.96 11.44 -3.35
C SER A 117 21.12 11.26 -4.63
N GLU A 118 20.80 10.03 -5.00
CA GLU A 118 20.19 9.68 -6.28
C GLU A 118 18.67 9.47 -6.22
N VAL A 119 18.00 9.79 -5.11
CA VAL A 119 16.53 9.64 -5.01
C VAL A 119 15.79 10.94 -4.72
N SER A 120 14.52 10.97 -5.12
CA SER A 120 13.57 12.00 -4.68
C SER A 120 12.53 11.38 -3.76
N ILE A 121 12.35 11.94 -2.57
CA ILE A 121 11.41 11.42 -1.57
C ILE A 121 10.19 12.33 -1.50
N ILE A 122 9.01 11.73 -1.68
CA ILE A 122 7.73 12.41 -1.58
C ILE A 122 6.91 11.76 -0.46
N ILE A 123 6.42 12.58 0.47
CA ILE A 123 5.50 12.14 1.51
C ILE A 123 4.07 12.43 1.06
N THR A 124 3.20 11.43 1.15
CA THR A 124 1.76 11.57 0.87
C THR A 124 0.95 11.12 2.07
N GLY A 125 -0.32 11.52 2.12
CA GLY A 125 -1.21 11.26 3.25
C GLY A 125 -2.55 11.96 3.06
N LEU A 126 -3.51 11.67 3.92
CA LEU A 126 -4.75 12.41 4.02
C LEU A 126 -4.51 13.82 4.56
N SER A 127 -5.47 14.73 4.37
CA SER A 127 -5.42 16.07 4.96
C SER A 127 -5.37 16.03 6.50
N SER A 128 -6.06 15.08 7.12
CA SER A 128 -6.02 14.81 8.57
C SER A 128 -4.66 14.31 9.05
N GLU A 129 -3.84 13.73 8.17
CA GLU A 129 -2.53 13.16 8.48
C GLU A 129 -1.39 14.15 8.22
N LYS A 130 -1.68 15.40 7.86
CA LYS A 130 -0.65 16.40 7.53
C LYS A 130 0.39 16.54 8.64
N LYS A 131 -0.03 16.65 9.90
CA LYS A 131 0.88 16.78 11.07
C LYS A 131 1.76 15.54 11.27
N LEU A 132 1.25 14.35 10.92
CA LEU A 132 2.03 13.11 10.95
C LEU A 132 3.10 13.15 9.85
N CYS A 133 2.69 13.51 8.63
CA CYS A 133 3.57 13.58 7.45
C CYS A 133 4.65 14.66 7.57
N ASP A 134 4.35 15.80 8.21
CA ASP A 134 5.31 16.88 8.43
C ASP A 134 6.51 16.42 9.29
N GLN A 135 6.36 15.41 10.16
CA GLN A 135 7.47 14.86 10.97
C GLN A 135 8.53 14.12 10.15
N LEU A 136 8.21 13.75 8.92
CA LEU A 136 9.11 13.06 7.99
C LEU A 136 9.90 14.04 7.11
N VAL A 137 9.53 15.31 7.08
CA VAL A 137 10.25 16.33 6.30
C VAL A 137 11.46 16.80 7.10
N ILE A 138 12.59 16.13 6.94
CA ILE A 138 13.84 16.43 7.67
C ILE A 138 14.79 17.38 6.92
N ASN A 139 14.52 17.68 5.65
CA ASN A 139 15.25 18.65 4.84
C ASN A 139 14.40 19.09 3.63
N ASP A 140 14.88 20.10 2.89
CA ASP A 140 14.13 20.71 1.78
C ASP A 140 13.97 19.80 0.54
N ASN A 141 14.72 18.71 0.45
CA ASN A 141 14.62 17.77 -0.68
C ASN A 141 13.45 16.78 -0.52
N ILE A 142 12.84 16.71 0.66
CA ILE A 142 11.67 15.86 0.95
C ILE A 142 10.41 16.72 0.80
N LYS A 143 9.50 16.34 -0.09
CA LYS A 143 8.28 17.12 -0.34
C LYS A 143 7.07 16.46 0.30
N ASN A 144 6.33 17.20 1.12
CA ASN A 144 5.07 16.75 1.70
C ASN A 144 3.86 17.23 0.88
N PHE A 145 3.13 16.27 0.32
CA PHE A 145 1.89 16.45 -0.44
C PHE A 145 0.64 15.90 0.28
N ALA A 146 0.73 15.61 1.58
CA ALA A 146 -0.43 15.17 2.36
C ALA A 146 -1.58 16.16 2.28
N GLY A 147 -2.76 15.67 1.88
CA GLY A 147 -3.97 16.46 1.67
C GLY A 147 -3.93 17.44 0.50
N LYS A 148 -2.93 17.38 -0.39
CA LYS A 148 -2.77 18.31 -1.54
C LYS A 148 -3.16 17.71 -2.89
N LEU A 149 -3.45 16.41 -2.94
CA LEU A 149 -3.71 15.69 -4.18
C LEU A 149 -5.15 15.18 -4.18
N SER A 150 -5.86 15.37 -5.29
CA SER A 150 -7.05 14.59 -5.63
C SER A 150 -6.70 13.12 -5.84
N LEU A 151 -7.72 12.24 -5.92
CA LEU A 151 -7.48 10.82 -6.22
C LEU A 151 -6.83 10.62 -7.59
N ALA A 152 -7.26 11.37 -8.61
CA ALA A 152 -6.68 11.29 -9.95
C ALA A 152 -5.22 11.77 -9.98
N GLU A 153 -4.89 12.83 -9.24
CA GLU A 153 -3.50 13.28 -9.05
C GLU A 153 -2.66 12.29 -8.23
N MET A 154 -3.25 11.61 -7.23
CA MET A 154 -2.60 10.53 -6.48
C MET A 154 -2.24 9.35 -7.40
N ILE A 155 -3.16 8.93 -8.27
CA ILE A 155 -2.90 7.90 -9.29
C ILE A 155 -1.77 8.34 -10.22
N ALA A 156 -1.80 9.59 -10.69
CA ALA A 156 -0.78 10.12 -11.60
C ALA A 156 0.62 10.22 -10.96
N ILE A 157 0.73 10.66 -9.71
CA ILE A 157 2.03 10.73 -9.03
C ILE A 157 2.57 9.34 -8.68
N ILE A 158 1.71 8.41 -8.30
CA ILE A 158 2.09 7.00 -8.12
C ILE A 158 2.56 6.41 -9.45
N ASN A 159 1.91 6.76 -10.58
CA ASN A 159 2.36 6.27 -11.89
C ASN A 159 3.78 6.72 -12.25
N LYS A 160 4.24 7.85 -11.71
CA LYS A 160 5.60 8.37 -11.92
C LYS A 160 6.61 7.88 -10.86
N SER A 161 6.19 7.14 -9.84
CA SER A 161 7.10 6.62 -8.82
C SER A 161 7.80 5.35 -9.27
N ALA A 162 9.03 5.15 -8.77
CA ALA A 162 9.75 3.90 -8.89
C ALA A 162 9.38 2.92 -7.75
N LEU A 163 9.01 3.47 -6.59
CA LEU A 163 8.69 2.72 -5.39
C LEU A 163 7.62 3.44 -4.55
N PHE A 164 6.66 2.69 -4.04
CA PHE A 164 5.66 3.15 -3.08
C PHE A 164 5.80 2.39 -1.75
N ILE A 165 5.95 3.10 -0.63
CA ILE A 165 6.16 2.53 0.70
C ILE A 165 5.04 2.98 1.63
N SER A 166 4.29 2.07 2.25
CA SER A 166 3.20 2.44 3.15
C SER A 166 2.76 1.33 4.11
N ASN A 167 1.86 1.68 5.03
CA ASN A 167 1.04 0.67 5.71
C ASN A 167 -0.02 0.09 4.75
N SER A 168 -0.86 -0.81 5.24
CA SER A 168 -2.03 -1.33 4.51
C SER A 168 -3.10 -0.25 4.32
N THR A 169 -3.04 0.48 3.20
CA THR A 169 -3.94 1.59 2.83
C THR A 169 -4.32 1.53 1.35
N GLY A 170 -5.38 2.23 0.94
CA GLY A 170 -5.85 2.27 -0.46
C GLY A 170 -4.74 2.57 -1.50
N PRO A 171 -3.90 3.61 -1.32
CA PRO A 171 -2.85 3.96 -2.27
C PRO A 171 -1.83 2.85 -2.60
N ILE A 172 -1.52 1.92 -1.69
CA ILE A 172 -0.58 0.83 -2.01
C ILE A 172 -1.16 -0.13 -3.08
N HIS A 173 -2.48 -0.31 -3.07
CA HIS A 173 -3.17 -1.12 -4.06
C HIS A 173 -3.21 -0.45 -5.42
N ILE A 174 -3.32 0.89 -5.46
CA ILE A 174 -3.18 1.68 -6.68
C ILE A 174 -1.78 1.51 -7.25
N ALA A 175 -0.74 1.59 -6.42
CA ALA A 175 0.64 1.38 -6.84
C ALA A 175 0.86 -0.02 -7.43
N ALA A 176 0.34 -1.07 -6.79
CA ALA A 176 0.38 -2.42 -7.32
C ALA A 176 -0.39 -2.58 -8.64
N ALA A 177 -1.57 -1.97 -8.75
CA ALA A 177 -2.38 -1.99 -9.98
C ALA A 177 -1.70 -1.27 -11.15
N LEU A 178 -0.87 -0.25 -10.88
CA LEU A 178 -0.04 0.45 -11.87
C LEU A 178 1.29 -0.25 -12.16
N GLY A 179 1.50 -1.46 -11.62
CA GLY A 179 2.73 -2.23 -11.79
C GLY A 179 3.95 -1.63 -11.08
N LYS A 180 3.77 -0.74 -10.10
CA LYS A 180 4.89 -0.16 -9.35
C LYS A 180 5.40 -1.12 -8.29
N SER A 181 6.68 -1.04 -7.99
CA SER A 181 7.25 -1.74 -6.83
C SER A 181 6.62 -1.17 -5.56
N THR A 182 6.24 -2.04 -4.63
CA THR A 182 5.63 -1.62 -3.36
C THR A 182 6.31 -2.29 -2.17
N ILE A 183 6.53 -1.53 -1.10
CA ILE A 183 6.86 -2.06 0.22
C ILE A 183 5.70 -1.79 1.16
N GLY A 184 5.09 -2.84 1.69
CA GLY A 184 3.95 -2.74 2.58
C GLY A 184 4.25 -3.25 4.00
N PHE A 185 3.79 -2.51 5.01
CA PHE A 185 3.86 -2.91 6.41
C PHE A 185 2.51 -3.46 6.88
N TYR A 186 2.51 -4.68 7.40
CA TYR A 186 1.30 -5.38 7.80
C TYR A 186 1.45 -6.00 9.19
N SER A 187 0.39 -5.92 9.98
CA SER A 187 0.32 -6.64 11.25
C SER A 187 0.00 -8.13 11.02
N LYS A 188 0.19 -8.95 12.06
CA LYS A 188 -0.22 -10.36 12.06
C LYS A 188 -1.72 -10.58 12.32
N ILE A 189 -2.49 -9.52 12.53
CA ILE A 189 -3.94 -9.62 12.80
C ILE A 189 -4.65 -10.08 11.53
N LEU A 190 -5.43 -11.16 11.63
CA LEU A 190 -6.11 -11.77 10.48
C LEU A 190 -6.97 -10.77 9.68
N SER A 191 -7.69 -9.88 10.37
CA SER A 191 -8.60 -8.92 9.75
C SER A 191 -7.92 -7.91 8.83
N CYS A 192 -6.65 -7.56 9.08
CA CYS A 192 -5.83 -6.65 8.28
C CYS A 192 -4.52 -7.31 7.80
N SER A 193 -4.50 -8.64 7.72
CA SER A 193 -3.32 -9.42 7.33
C SER A 193 -2.93 -9.19 5.87
N ALA A 194 -1.63 -9.28 5.60
CA ALA A 194 -1.06 -9.25 4.26
C ALA A 194 -1.64 -10.31 3.33
N LYS A 195 -2.04 -11.48 3.85
CA LYS A 195 -2.63 -12.54 3.04
C LYS A 195 -3.96 -12.09 2.41
N ARG A 196 -4.76 -11.31 3.13
CA ARG A 196 -6.06 -10.83 2.67
C ARG A 196 -5.99 -9.50 1.93
N TRP A 197 -5.12 -8.60 2.38
CA TRP A 197 -5.06 -7.19 1.96
C TRP A 197 -3.68 -6.78 1.43
N GLY A 198 -2.79 -7.72 1.14
CA GLY A 198 -1.51 -7.43 0.50
C GLY A 198 -1.72 -6.78 -0.88
N PRO A 199 -0.75 -6.02 -1.40
CA PRO A 199 -0.83 -5.57 -2.77
C PRO A 199 -0.74 -6.80 -3.68
N TYR A 200 -1.70 -6.95 -4.60
CA TYR A 200 -1.78 -8.12 -5.48
C TYR A 200 -0.85 -7.91 -6.70
N SER A 201 0.46 -7.88 -6.46
CA SER A 201 1.51 -7.74 -7.47
C SER A 201 2.75 -8.59 -7.13
N SER A 202 3.42 -9.13 -8.14
CA SER A 202 4.68 -9.88 -7.98
C SER A 202 5.85 -9.00 -7.54
N SER A 203 5.77 -7.69 -7.78
CA SER A 203 6.73 -6.69 -7.33
C SER A 203 6.50 -6.21 -5.90
N ALA A 204 5.47 -6.73 -5.21
CA ALA A 204 5.16 -6.35 -3.84
C ALA A 204 6.10 -7.06 -2.84
N LYS A 205 6.66 -6.27 -1.91
CA LYS A 205 7.42 -6.73 -0.77
C LYS A 205 6.66 -6.40 0.51
N ILE A 206 6.52 -7.39 1.38
CA ILE A 206 5.72 -7.28 2.60
C ILE A 206 6.63 -7.49 3.80
N PHE A 207 6.57 -6.56 4.74
CA PHE A 207 7.24 -6.67 6.03
C PHE A 207 6.20 -6.83 7.14
N ILE A 208 6.39 -7.87 7.95
CA ILE A 208 5.57 -8.19 9.11
C ILE A 208 6.44 -8.24 10.36
N PRO A 209 5.87 -7.98 11.56
CA PRO A 209 6.58 -8.11 12.83
C PRO A 209 7.27 -9.47 13.03
N GLU A 210 8.53 -9.46 13.45
CA GLU A 210 9.32 -10.67 13.80
C GLU A 210 9.10 -11.07 15.27
N ILE A 211 7.84 -11.09 15.70
CA ILE A 211 7.44 -11.54 17.04
C ILE A 211 6.61 -12.82 16.97
N ASP A 212 6.75 -13.70 17.94
CA ASP A 212 5.89 -14.87 18.05
C ASP A 212 4.58 -14.46 18.72
N CYS A 213 3.53 -14.26 17.92
CA CYS A 213 2.19 -13.98 18.43
C CYS A 213 1.15 -14.74 17.60
N SER A 214 0.34 -15.56 18.28
CA SER A 214 -0.84 -16.22 17.71
C SER A 214 -2.09 -15.42 18.08
N ASP A 215 -2.88 -15.05 17.08
CA ASP A 215 -4.26 -14.53 17.24
C ASP A 215 -4.44 -13.29 18.14
N CYS A 216 -3.52 -12.32 18.07
CA CYS A 216 -3.69 -11.05 18.77
C CYS A 216 -4.82 -10.18 18.19
N THR A 217 -5.52 -9.44 19.07
CA THR A 217 -6.46 -8.39 18.68
C THR A 217 -5.75 -7.09 18.31
N SER A 218 -6.47 -6.14 17.68
CA SER A 218 -5.95 -4.79 17.38
C SER A 218 -5.42 -4.07 18.61
N GLU A 219 -6.20 -4.05 19.68
CA GLU A 219 -5.84 -3.43 20.97
C GLU A 219 -4.57 -4.06 21.57
N GLN A 220 -4.41 -5.38 21.45
CA GLN A 220 -3.21 -6.07 21.92
C GLN A 220 -1.98 -5.72 21.08
N CYS A 221 -2.05 -5.67 19.74
CA CYS A 221 -0.86 -5.28 18.96
C CYS A 221 -0.51 -3.80 19.15
N GLU A 222 -1.48 -2.90 19.31
CA GLU A 222 -1.21 -1.50 19.65
C GLU A 222 -0.48 -1.39 21.00
N ARG A 223 -0.96 -2.09 22.03
CA ARG A 223 -0.32 -2.13 23.35
C ARG A 223 1.07 -2.74 23.31
N LEU A 224 1.27 -3.81 22.54
CA LEU A 224 2.57 -4.48 22.39
C LEU A 224 3.51 -3.75 21.42
N ASN A 225 3.01 -2.73 20.72
CA ASN A 225 3.71 -1.97 19.69
C ASN A 225 4.43 -2.87 18.69
N CYS A 226 3.75 -3.94 18.26
CA CYS A 226 4.39 -5.07 17.58
C CYS A 226 5.07 -4.67 16.26
N MET A 227 4.49 -3.69 15.57
CA MET A 227 5.02 -3.10 14.34
C MET A 227 6.41 -2.48 14.50
N SER A 228 6.77 -2.01 15.70
CA SER A 228 8.11 -1.46 15.98
C SER A 228 9.25 -2.48 15.84
N SER A 229 8.95 -3.78 15.87
CA SER A 229 9.94 -4.85 15.70
C SER A 229 10.46 -4.98 14.26
N ILE A 230 9.78 -4.38 13.28
CA ILE A 230 10.21 -4.39 11.88
C ILE A 230 11.51 -3.56 11.76
N LYS A 231 12.60 -4.23 11.39
CA LYS A 231 13.92 -3.60 11.28
C LYS A 231 14.02 -2.75 10.01
N MET A 232 14.09 -1.42 10.17
CA MET A 232 14.23 -0.49 9.04
C MET A 232 15.50 -0.70 8.22
N SER A 233 16.56 -1.30 8.79
CA SER A 233 17.76 -1.70 8.03
C SER A 233 17.47 -2.78 6.98
N LYS A 234 16.59 -3.75 7.27
CA LYS A 234 16.14 -4.76 6.30
C LYS A 234 15.29 -4.12 5.21
N VAL A 235 14.39 -3.21 5.60
CA VAL A 235 13.56 -2.44 4.66
C VAL A 235 14.43 -1.63 3.72
N PHE A 236 15.37 -0.86 4.26
CA PHE A 236 16.32 -0.07 3.50
C PHE A 236 17.10 -0.94 2.52
N SER A 237 17.68 -2.07 2.98
CA SER A 237 18.37 -3.02 2.11
C SER A 237 17.50 -3.51 0.93
N GLU A 238 16.21 -3.70 1.15
CA GLU A 238 15.27 -4.08 0.09
C GLU A 238 15.00 -2.91 -0.87
N VAL A 239 14.91 -1.67 -0.37
CA VAL A 239 14.85 -0.47 -1.23
C VAL A 239 16.08 -0.40 -2.14
N GLN A 240 17.28 -0.63 -1.59
CA GLN A 240 18.52 -0.60 -2.37
C GLN A 240 18.51 -1.64 -3.50
N LYS A 241 18.00 -2.85 -3.24
CA LYS A 241 17.85 -3.89 -4.28
C LYS A 241 16.83 -3.51 -5.35
N LEU A 242 15.67 -2.99 -4.95
CA LEU A 242 14.60 -2.62 -5.89
C LEU A 242 15.00 -1.47 -6.81
N LEU A 243 15.84 -0.55 -6.32
CA LEU A 243 16.30 0.62 -7.07
C LEU A 243 17.71 0.44 -7.67
N ASN A 244 18.32 -0.74 -7.53
CA ASN A 244 19.67 -1.05 -7.98
C ASN A 244 20.73 -0.05 -7.52
N PHE A 245 20.69 0.42 -6.27
CA PHE A 245 21.78 1.24 -5.75
C PHE A 245 23.07 0.42 -5.77
N LYS A 246 24.14 1.01 -6.33
CA LYS A 246 25.47 0.41 -6.22
C LYS A 246 25.82 0.32 -4.73
N LYS A 247 26.24 -0.85 -4.26
CA LYS A 247 26.88 -0.95 -2.94
C LYS A 247 28.12 -0.05 -3.00
N ASN A 248 28.13 1.04 -2.25
CA ASN A 248 29.38 1.66 -1.88
C ASN A 248 30.04 0.72 -0.88
N ASP A 249 30.83 -0.22 -1.39
CA ASP A 249 31.81 -0.94 -0.58
C ASP A 249 32.83 0.10 -0.14
N GLY A 250 32.57 0.71 1.02
CA GLY A 250 33.52 1.57 1.68
C GLY A 250 34.74 0.73 2.07
N GLU A 251 35.77 0.76 1.23
CA GLU A 251 37.13 0.46 1.62
C GLU A 251 37.50 1.35 2.81
N ILE A 252 37.42 0.79 4.01
CA ILE A 252 38.26 1.21 5.12
C ILE A 252 39.49 0.30 5.05
N ASN A 253 40.40 0.64 4.13
CA ASN A 253 41.77 0.17 4.23
C ASN A 253 42.45 1.07 5.27
N ALA A 254 42.59 0.55 6.48
CA ALA A 254 43.64 0.93 7.42
C ALA A 254 44.96 0.27 6.99
#